data_AF-A0A944W2P5-F1
#
_entry.id   AF-A0A944W2P5-F1
#
_cell.length_a   1.000
_cell.length_b   1.000
_cell.length_c   1.000
_cell.angle_alpha   90.00
_cell.angle_beta   90.00
_cell.angle_gamma   90.00
#
_symmetry.space_group_name_H-M   'P 1'
#
loop_
_entity.id
_entity.type
_entity.pdbx_description
1 polymer ?
#
loop_
_entity_poly.entity_id
_entity_poly.type
_entity_poly.pdbx_seq_one_letter_code
_entity_poly.pdbx_strand_id
1 'polypeptide(L)'
;RRPVEGITSLQADIADAEAIKLAFEGVHTVLHLAAATAGLTDAWESTFPITVEGTLNVYEAAREAGVKRVVFMSSGNTQLGFMFDKSKPYWKLANMREDDPDFPTEWEMITIEDGPYPNNPYAVAKSFGENLGRLYSELHDISTLAIKLGGVLEENRPHVRGIWPGFLDQMDAVDMIDRCISAPDDLMYDAFNAISNNKWRWREIQHGADVLGWVPKGSAEIAAARDGIVPGHEAGPSTPPDYKGYHG
;
A
#
# COMPACT_ATOMS: atom_id res chain seq x y z
N ARG A 1 20.48 0.22 3.23
CA ARG A 1 19.92 0.27 4.61
C ARG A 1 21.09 0.33 5.59
N ARG A 2 20.94 0.94 6.77
CA ARG A 2 22.02 1.07 7.78
C ARG A 2 21.54 0.44 9.10
N PRO A 3 22.39 -0.32 9.82
CA PRO A 3 22.05 -0.83 11.16
C PRO A 3 21.69 0.32 12.11
N VAL A 4 20.77 0.05 13.04
CA VAL A 4 20.41 0.98 14.12
C VAL A 4 21.00 0.44 15.41
N GLU A 5 21.71 1.29 16.15
CA GLU A 5 22.32 0.92 17.41
C GLU A 5 21.25 0.42 18.41
N GLY A 6 21.53 -0.68 19.09
CA GLY A 6 20.60 -1.30 20.05
C GLY A 6 19.49 -2.15 19.42
N ILE A 7 19.38 -2.22 18.09
CA ILE A 7 18.40 -3.06 17.39
C ILE A 7 19.13 -4.18 16.64
N THR A 8 18.82 -5.43 17.01
CA THR A 8 19.33 -6.61 16.32
C THR A 8 19.02 -6.51 14.83
N SER A 9 20.06 -6.59 14.01
CA SER A 9 19.97 -6.36 12.57
C SER A 9 20.70 -7.48 11.82
N LEU A 10 20.05 -8.05 10.82
CA LEU A 10 20.65 -8.94 9.83
C LEU A 10 20.64 -8.25 8.47
N GLN A 11 21.76 -8.27 7.75
CA GLN A 11 21.83 -7.81 6.37
C GLN A 11 21.92 -9.02 5.45
N ALA A 12 20.87 -9.23 4.65
CA ALA A 12 20.76 -10.28 3.65
C ALA A 12 20.01 -9.76 2.41
N ASP A 13 20.14 -10.47 1.29
CA ASP A 13 19.31 -10.27 0.12
C ASP A 13 18.00 -11.06 0.29
N ILE A 14 16.86 -10.44 0.02
CA ILE A 14 15.56 -11.11 0.15
C ILE A 14 15.37 -12.21 -0.91
N ALA A 15 16.09 -12.13 -2.03
CA ALA A 15 16.10 -13.18 -3.04
C ALA A 15 16.93 -14.41 -2.61
N ASP A 16 17.76 -14.31 -1.57
CA ASP A 16 18.50 -15.43 -1.00
C ASP A 16 17.72 -16.06 0.15
N ALA A 17 16.96 -17.11 -0.16
CA ALA A 17 16.07 -17.78 0.78
C ALA A 17 16.79 -18.32 2.03
N GLU A 18 18.03 -18.80 1.92
CA GLU A 18 18.77 -19.31 3.07
C GLU A 18 19.33 -18.17 3.93
N ALA A 19 19.82 -17.11 3.30
CA ALA A 19 20.41 -15.98 4.02
C ALA A 19 19.42 -15.22 4.91
N ILE A 20 18.12 -15.25 4.58
CA ILE A 20 17.10 -14.55 5.38
C ILE A 20 16.60 -15.34 6.59
N LYS A 21 16.77 -16.68 6.65
CA LYS A 21 16.13 -17.53 7.69
C LYS A 21 16.43 -17.10 9.12
N LEU A 22 17.68 -16.71 9.38
CA LEU A 22 18.10 -16.26 10.71
C LEU A 22 17.34 -15.03 11.21
N ALA A 23 16.75 -14.22 10.31
CA ALA A 23 15.94 -13.06 10.70
C ALA A 23 14.57 -13.45 11.29
N PHE A 24 14.14 -14.71 11.16
CA PHE A 24 12.81 -15.18 11.57
C PHE A 24 12.83 -15.99 12.87
N GLU A 25 14.00 -16.40 13.36
CA GLU A 25 14.12 -17.20 14.58
C GLU A 25 13.56 -16.45 15.80
N GLY A 26 12.57 -17.05 16.47
CA GLY A 26 11.93 -16.46 17.65
C GLY A 26 11.03 -15.24 17.35
N VAL A 27 10.78 -14.93 16.08
CA VAL A 27 9.91 -13.82 15.68
C VAL A 27 8.44 -14.24 15.73
N HIS A 28 7.62 -13.48 16.47
CA HIS A 28 6.17 -13.70 16.49
C HIS A 28 5.47 -13.07 15.26
N THR A 29 5.87 -11.85 14.91
CA THR A 29 5.23 -11.04 13.86
C THR A 29 6.27 -10.47 12.92
N VAL A 30 6.03 -10.61 11.62
CA VAL A 30 6.86 -10.06 10.54
C VAL A 30 6.14 -8.87 9.93
N LEU A 31 6.80 -7.71 9.89
CA LEU A 31 6.37 -6.56 9.10
C LEU A 31 7.13 -6.55 7.77
N HIS A 32 6.50 -7.01 6.68
CA HIS A 32 7.16 -7.17 5.38
C HIS A 32 7.05 -5.90 4.55
N LEU A 33 8.04 -5.01 4.67
CA LEU A 33 8.14 -3.74 3.94
C LEU A 33 8.96 -3.84 2.64
N ALA A 34 9.56 -4.99 2.33
CA ALA A 34 10.50 -5.06 1.22
C ALA A 34 9.78 -5.08 -0.13
N ALA A 35 10.31 -4.33 -1.08
CA ALA A 35 9.87 -4.30 -2.47
C ALA A 35 10.95 -3.69 -3.36
N ALA A 36 10.87 -3.98 -4.66
CA ALA A 36 11.60 -3.21 -5.66
C ALA A 36 11.07 -1.77 -5.67
N THR A 37 11.94 -0.81 -5.35
CA THR A 37 11.59 0.64 -5.28
C THR A 37 12.48 1.51 -6.16
N ALA A 38 13.61 1.00 -6.64
CA ALA A 38 14.55 1.72 -7.50
C ALA A 38 14.30 1.41 -8.98
N GLY A 39 14.21 2.46 -9.81
CA GLY A 39 14.07 2.32 -11.26
C GLY A 39 12.73 1.73 -11.67
N LEU A 40 11.68 2.56 -11.59
CA LEU A 40 10.38 2.44 -12.25
C LEU A 40 9.78 1.03 -12.19
N THR A 41 8.74 0.90 -11.38
CA THR A 41 7.82 -0.22 -11.13
C THR A 41 7.15 -0.87 -12.38
N ASP A 42 7.75 -0.68 -13.54
CA ASP A 42 7.37 -1.06 -14.88
C ASP A 42 8.40 -1.99 -15.55
N ALA A 43 9.23 -2.71 -14.79
CA ALA A 43 10.13 -3.73 -15.35
C ALA A 43 10.01 -5.04 -14.56
N TRP A 44 9.83 -6.14 -15.27
CA TRP A 44 9.72 -7.46 -14.65
C TRP A 44 11.06 -7.93 -14.08
N GLU A 45 12.16 -7.57 -14.74
CA GLU A 45 13.53 -7.98 -14.39
C GLU A 45 13.93 -7.50 -12.99
N SER A 46 13.50 -6.30 -12.60
CA SER A 46 13.73 -5.76 -11.26
C SER A 46 12.64 -6.16 -10.26
N THR A 47 11.38 -6.24 -10.72
CA THR A 47 10.22 -6.49 -9.85
C THR A 47 10.18 -7.94 -9.37
N PHE A 48 10.43 -8.90 -10.27
CA PHE A 48 10.19 -10.31 -10.01
C PHE A 48 11.09 -10.88 -8.89
N PRO A 49 12.44 -10.72 -8.93
CA PRO A 49 13.30 -11.33 -7.91
C PRO A 49 13.04 -10.76 -6.51
N ILE A 50 12.77 -9.45 -6.41
CA ILE A 50 12.64 -8.78 -5.12
C ILE A 50 11.22 -8.89 -4.57
N THR A 51 10.21 -8.64 -5.40
CA THR A 51 8.83 -8.44 -4.94
C THR A 51 8.01 -9.72 -5.04
N VAL A 52 8.29 -10.60 -6.00
CA VAL A 52 7.60 -11.90 -6.15
C VAL A 52 8.37 -12.98 -5.39
N GLU A 53 9.58 -13.31 -5.85
CA GLU A 53 10.42 -14.35 -5.26
C GLU A 53 10.79 -14.00 -3.81
N GLY A 54 11.27 -12.78 -3.56
CA GLY A 54 11.57 -12.34 -2.19
C GLY A 54 10.36 -12.41 -1.24
N THR A 55 9.15 -12.13 -1.72
CA THR A 55 7.94 -12.29 -0.89
C THR A 55 7.65 -13.76 -0.61
N LEU A 56 7.82 -14.66 -1.59
CA LEU A 56 7.70 -16.10 -1.36
C LEU A 56 8.70 -16.59 -0.31
N ASN A 57 9.95 -16.15 -0.40
CA ASN A 57 10.99 -16.50 0.57
C ASN A 57 10.62 -16.06 1.99
N VAL A 58 10.03 -14.87 2.15
CA VAL A 58 9.54 -14.39 3.46
C VAL A 58 8.46 -15.29 4.03
N TYR A 59 7.49 -15.72 3.22
CA TYR A 59 6.42 -16.60 3.70
C TYR A 59 6.93 -18.01 4.02
N GLU A 60 7.84 -18.56 3.23
CA GLU A 60 8.48 -19.85 3.54
C GLU A 60 9.32 -19.79 4.81
N ALA A 61 10.15 -18.75 4.97
CA ALA A 61 10.94 -18.56 6.19
C ALA A 61 10.04 -18.35 7.43
N ALA A 62 8.96 -17.58 7.29
CA ALA A 62 7.96 -17.39 8.34
C ALA A 62 7.29 -18.71 8.75
N ARG A 63 6.91 -19.54 7.76
CA ARG A 63 6.33 -20.87 7.96
C ARG A 63 7.29 -21.80 8.69
N GLU A 64 8.55 -21.86 8.26
CA GLU A 64 9.58 -22.71 8.87
C GLU A 64 9.91 -22.30 10.30
N ALA A 65 9.95 -20.99 10.58
CA ALA A 65 10.27 -20.45 11.90
C ALA A 65 9.07 -20.43 12.87
N GLY A 66 7.85 -20.73 12.40
CA GLY A 66 6.64 -20.72 13.22
C GLY A 66 6.11 -19.33 13.58
N VAL A 67 6.39 -18.32 12.72
CA VAL A 67 5.81 -16.98 12.82
C VAL A 67 4.29 -17.05 12.84
N LYS A 68 3.66 -16.21 13.67
CA LYS A 68 2.20 -16.19 13.85
C LYS A 68 1.50 -15.16 12.97
N ARG A 69 2.17 -14.05 12.67
CA ARG A 69 1.59 -13.00 11.84
C ARG A 69 2.56 -12.41 10.83
N VAL A 70 2.09 -12.17 9.61
CA VAL A 70 2.75 -11.35 8.60
C VAL A 70 1.87 -10.14 8.30
N VAL A 71 2.35 -8.94 8.65
CA VAL A 71 1.75 -7.68 8.17
C VAL A 71 2.40 -7.38 6.82
N PHE A 72 1.65 -7.63 5.75
CA PHE A 72 2.15 -7.53 4.38
C PHE A 72 1.93 -6.12 3.83
N MET A 73 3.02 -5.46 3.44
CA MET A 73 2.91 -4.15 2.83
C MET A 73 2.56 -4.26 1.35
N SER A 74 1.25 -4.28 1.08
CA SER A 74 0.72 -4.14 -0.27
C SER A 74 0.77 -2.67 -0.72
N SER A 75 0.03 -2.33 -1.78
CA SER A 75 0.01 -1.01 -2.36
C SER A 75 -1.37 -0.66 -2.91
N GLY A 76 -1.74 0.61 -2.77
CA GLY A 76 -2.86 1.19 -3.50
C GLY A 76 -2.71 1.10 -5.03
N ASN A 77 -1.50 0.82 -5.55
CA ASN A 77 -1.28 0.53 -6.97
C ASN A 77 -2.01 -0.73 -7.45
N THR A 78 -2.32 -1.67 -6.55
CA THR A 78 -3.13 -2.86 -6.87
C THR A 78 -4.52 -2.51 -7.40
N GLN A 79 -5.01 -1.28 -7.14
CA GLN A 79 -6.31 -0.77 -7.59
C GLN A 79 -6.19 0.47 -8.49
N LEU A 80 -4.98 0.84 -8.93
CA LEU A 80 -4.78 2.10 -9.67
C LEU A 80 -5.39 2.07 -11.07
N GLY A 81 -5.66 0.91 -11.65
CA GLY A 81 -6.37 0.77 -12.92
C GLY A 81 -7.75 1.41 -12.92
N PHE A 82 -8.46 1.43 -11.78
CA PHE A 82 -9.73 2.16 -11.65
C PHE A 82 -9.56 3.65 -11.94
N MET A 83 -8.41 4.26 -11.58
CA MET A 83 -8.13 5.66 -11.86
C MET A 83 -8.13 5.97 -13.37
N PHE A 84 -7.87 4.98 -14.23
CA PHE A 84 -7.80 5.14 -15.68
C PHE A 84 -9.05 4.61 -16.41
N ASP A 85 -10.03 4.05 -15.69
CA ASP A 85 -11.31 3.67 -16.26
C ASP A 85 -12.13 4.93 -16.57
N LYS A 86 -12.33 5.21 -17.86
CA LYS A 86 -13.07 6.38 -18.35
C LYS A 86 -14.56 6.39 -17.96
N SER A 87 -15.11 5.24 -17.56
CA SER A 87 -16.47 5.15 -17.02
C SER A 87 -16.55 5.60 -15.56
N LYS A 88 -15.40 5.80 -14.89
CA LYS A 88 -15.30 6.17 -13.49
C LYS A 88 -14.78 7.62 -13.33
N PRO A 89 -15.13 8.30 -12.22
CA PRO A 89 -14.74 9.70 -12.00
C PRO A 89 -13.32 9.88 -11.45
N TYR A 90 -12.61 8.77 -11.14
CA TYR A 90 -11.38 8.80 -10.35
C TYR A 90 -10.23 9.54 -11.04
N TRP A 91 -10.10 9.45 -12.37
CA TRP A 91 -9.12 10.26 -13.10
C TRP A 91 -9.35 11.75 -12.84
N LYS A 92 -10.60 12.20 -12.93
CA LYS A 92 -10.98 13.60 -12.68
C LYS A 92 -10.67 13.99 -11.25
N LEU A 93 -10.97 13.13 -10.27
CA LEU A 93 -10.61 13.36 -8.87
C LEU A 93 -9.10 13.50 -8.63
N ALA A 94 -8.24 12.87 -9.44
CA ALA A 94 -6.78 13.03 -9.36
C ALA A 94 -6.23 14.22 -10.16
N ASN A 95 -6.97 14.75 -11.14
CA ASN A 95 -6.38 15.59 -12.18
C ASN A 95 -7.11 16.91 -12.42
N MET A 96 -8.36 17.04 -11.98
CA MET A 96 -9.15 18.27 -12.11
C MET A 96 -9.12 19.09 -10.82
N ARG A 97 -9.28 20.40 -10.99
CA ARG A 97 -9.51 21.32 -9.88
C ARG A 97 -10.97 21.22 -9.45
N GLU A 98 -11.23 21.49 -8.18
CA GLU A 98 -12.59 21.45 -7.64
C GLU A 98 -13.52 22.51 -8.25
N ASP A 99 -12.97 23.62 -8.74
CA ASP A 99 -13.70 24.69 -9.43
C ASP A 99 -13.94 24.41 -10.93
N ASP A 100 -13.50 23.24 -11.43
CA ASP A 100 -13.77 22.81 -12.80
C ASP A 100 -15.25 22.41 -12.95
N PRO A 101 -15.97 22.88 -13.99
CA PRO A 101 -17.38 22.52 -14.21
C PRO A 101 -17.61 21.00 -14.37
N ASP A 102 -16.59 20.25 -14.78
CA ASP A 102 -16.67 18.80 -14.95
C ASP A 102 -16.20 18.01 -13.72
N PHE A 103 -15.89 18.70 -12.60
CA PHE A 103 -15.42 18.08 -11.37
C PHE A 103 -16.52 17.19 -10.75
N PRO A 104 -16.22 15.92 -10.41
CA PRO A 104 -17.20 15.03 -9.77
C PRO A 104 -17.62 15.55 -8.39
N THR A 105 -18.92 15.58 -8.13
CA THR A 105 -19.48 15.95 -6.82
C THR A 105 -19.93 14.74 -6.00
N GLU A 106 -20.21 13.62 -6.67
CA GLU A 106 -20.58 12.35 -6.08
C GLU A 106 -19.90 11.20 -6.82
N TRP A 107 -19.48 10.17 -6.10
CA TRP A 107 -18.87 8.97 -6.64
C TRP A 107 -18.97 7.82 -5.65
N GLU A 108 -18.95 6.59 -6.17
CA GLU A 108 -18.76 5.39 -5.36
C GLU A 108 -17.29 5.28 -4.96
N MET A 109 -17.01 4.82 -3.75
CA MET A 109 -15.64 4.54 -3.33
C MET A 109 -15.25 3.12 -3.73
N ILE A 110 -14.01 2.94 -4.17
CA ILE A 110 -13.39 1.64 -4.39
C ILE A 110 -13.21 0.96 -3.03
N THR A 111 -13.77 -0.23 -2.93
CA THR A 111 -13.75 -1.12 -1.77
C THR A 111 -12.68 -2.20 -1.91
N ILE A 112 -12.53 -3.05 -0.90
CA ILE A 112 -11.66 -4.24 -1.01
C ILE A 112 -12.33 -5.29 -1.90
N GLU A 113 -13.65 -5.35 -1.89
CA GLU A 113 -14.50 -6.27 -2.65
C GLU A 113 -14.45 -6.03 -4.16
N ASP A 114 -14.19 -4.79 -4.59
CA ASP A 114 -13.94 -4.46 -6.01
C ASP A 114 -12.70 -5.17 -6.57
N GLY A 115 -11.83 -5.69 -5.69
CA GLY A 115 -10.67 -6.48 -6.04
C GLY A 115 -9.54 -5.65 -6.67
N PRO A 116 -8.48 -6.33 -7.13
CA PRO A 116 -7.35 -5.67 -7.78
C PRO A 116 -7.67 -5.31 -9.23
N TYR A 117 -7.27 -4.10 -9.63
CA TYR A 117 -7.18 -3.65 -11.01
C TYR A 117 -5.79 -3.05 -11.25
N PRO A 118 -4.73 -3.89 -11.37
CA PRO A 118 -3.36 -3.43 -11.51
C PRO A 118 -3.09 -2.92 -12.93
N ASN A 119 -2.19 -1.94 -13.08
CA ASN A 119 -1.77 -1.39 -14.38
C ASN A 119 -0.24 -1.47 -14.64
N ASN A 120 0.54 -2.06 -13.73
CA ASN A 120 1.99 -2.24 -13.89
C ASN A 120 2.50 -3.51 -13.18
N PRO A 121 3.70 -4.04 -13.56
CA PRO A 121 4.34 -5.19 -12.94
C PRO A 121 4.39 -5.15 -11.42
N TYR A 122 4.74 -4.01 -10.81
CA TYR A 122 4.77 -3.87 -9.36
C TYR A 122 3.41 -4.12 -8.71
N ALA A 123 2.34 -3.54 -9.27
CA ALA A 123 0.98 -3.74 -8.80
C ALA A 123 0.58 -5.21 -8.89
N VAL A 124 0.93 -5.89 -9.99
CA VAL A 124 0.70 -7.34 -10.14
C VAL A 124 1.48 -8.13 -9.09
N ALA A 125 2.75 -7.80 -8.85
CA ALA A 125 3.58 -8.45 -7.84
C ALA A 125 3.06 -8.25 -6.41
N LYS A 126 2.50 -7.08 -6.09
CA LYS A 126 1.82 -6.85 -4.80
C LYS A 126 0.53 -7.65 -4.69
N SER A 127 -0.27 -7.76 -5.77
CA SER A 127 -1.43 -8.66 -5.80
C SER A 127 -1.03 -10.13 -5.64
N PHE A 128 0.12 -10.56 -6.17
CA PHE A 128 0.66 -11.90 -5.88
C PHE A 128 0.88 -12.09 -4.37
N GLY A 129 1.53 -11.12 -3.70
CA GLY A 129 1.75 -11.19 -2.25
C GLY A 129 0.47 -11.22 -1.41
N GLU A 130 -0.59 -10.51 -1.83
CA GLU A 130 -1.91 -10.57 -1.19
C GLU A 130 -2.53 -11.98 -1.26
N ASN A 131 -2.47 -12.62 -2.42
CA ASN A 131 -3.01 -13.96 -2.63
C ASN A 131 -2.15 -15.04 -1.96
N LEU A 132 -0.82 -14.87 -2.01
CA LEU A 132 0.11 -15.75 -1.31
C LEU A 132 -0.15 -15.69 0.20
N GLY A 133 -0.33 -14.50 0.75
CA GLY A 133 -0.70 -14.29 2.14
C GLY A 133 -1.97 -15.03 2.55
N ARG A 134 -3.02 -14.92 1.74
CA ARG A 134 -4.26 -15.67 1.96
C ARG A 134 -4.02 -17.18 1.97
N LEU A 135 -3.26 -17.69 1.01
CA LEU A 135 -2.92 -19.10 0.92
C LEU A 135 -2.21 -19.60 2.19
N TYR A 136 -1.24 -18.84 2.70
CA TYR A 136 -0.49 -19.22 3.90
C TYR A 136 -1.32 -19.10 5.17
N SER A 137 -2.26 -18.14 5.22
CA SER A 137 -3.25 -18.11 6.27
C SER A 137 -4.14 -19.35 6.28
N GLU A 138 -4.58 -19.83 5.11
CA GLU A 138 -5.48 -20.98 5.01
C GLU A 138 -4.76 -22.33 5.22
N LEU A 139 -3.50 -22.44 4.79
CA LEU A 139 -2.77 -23.72 4.81
C LEU A 139 -1.78 -23.87 5.97
N HIS A 140 -1.34 -22.77 6.57
CA HIS A 140 -0.21 -22.77 7.50
C HIS A 140 -0.47 -21.99 8.79
N ASP A 141 -1.71 -21.56 9.04
CA ASP A 141 -2.11 -20.82 10.25
C ASP A 141 -1.25 -19.56 10.51
N ILE A 142 -0.81 -18.90 9.44
CA ILE A 142 -0.10 -17.61 9.52
C ILE A 142 -1.09 -16.49 9.27
N SER A 143 -1.46 -15.75 10.33
CA SER A 143 -2.30 -14.56 10.20
C SER A 143 -1.64 -13.57 9.23
N THR A 144 -2.33 -13.16 8.17
CA THR A 144 -1.80 -12.24 7.17
C THR A 144 -2.73 -11.04 6.97
N LEU A 145 -2.22 -9.86 7.30
CA LEU A 145 -2.95 -8.60 7.14
C LEU A 145 -2.27 -7.74 6.08
N ALA A 146 -2.93 -7.56 4.93
CA ALA A 146 -2.39 -6.82 3.80
C ALA A 146 -2.80 -5.34 3.86
N ILE A 147 -1.83 -4.43 3.84
CA ILE A 147 -2.08 -2.99 3.86
C ILE A 147 -1.87 -2.43 2.44
N LYS A 148 -2.94 -2.01 1.76
CA LYS A 148 -2.87 -1.30 0.47
C LYS A 148 -2.51 0.17 0.72
N LEU A 149 -1.23 0.45 0.97
CA LEU A 149 -0.73 1.79 1.27
C LEU A 149 -1.03 2.81 0.16
N GLY A 150 -1.49 3.98 0.57
CA GLY A 150 -1.49 5.20 -0.22
C GLY A 150 -0.11 5.82 -0.40
N GLY A 151 -0.09 7.08 -0.81
CA GLY A 151 1.13 7.86 -0.99
C GLY A 151 1.66 8.38 0.34
N VAL A 152 2.61 7.64 0.93
CA VAL A 152 3.43 8.09 2.06
C VAL A 152 4.65 8.81 1.49
N LEU A 153 4.77 10.11 1.77
CA LEU A 153 5.78 11.00 1.17
C LEU A 153 6.74 11.53 2.23
N GLU A 154 7.98 11.84 1.84
CA GLU A 154 9.05 12.28 2.76
C GLU A 154 8.66 13.54 3.53
N GLU A 155 8.13 14.54 2.85
CA GLU A 155 7.67 15.81 3.41
C GLU A 155 6.31 15.70 4.11
N ASN A 156 5.72 14.50 4.14
CA ASN A 156 4.39 14.22 4.69
C ASN A 156 3.32 15.20 4.17
N ARG A 157 3.32 15.43 2.85
CA ARG A 157 2.29 16.19 2.11
C ARG A 157 2.29 15.84 0.62
N PRO A 158 1.18 15.99 -0.10
CA PRO A 158 1.18 15.84 -1.56
C PRO A 158 1.91 17.01 -2.25
N HIS A 159 2.64 16.70 -3.34
CA HIS A 159 3.34 17.70 -4.17
C HIS A 159 2.68 17.94 -5.53
N VAL A 160 1.88 16.99 -5.98
CA VAL A 160 1.17 17.02 -7.26
C VAL A 160 -0.26 16.57 -7.06
N ARG A 161 -1.18 17.09 -7.89
CA ARG A 161 -2.62 16.91 -7.74
C ARG A 161 -3.06 15.44 -7.73
N GLY A 162 -2.37 14.59 -8.49
CA GLY A 162 -2.65 13.15 -8.61
C GLY A 162 -2.51 12.36 -7.31
N ILE A 163 -1.73 12.85 -6.35
CA ILE A 163 -1.50 12.14 -5.08
C ILE A 163 -2.60 12.45 -4.06
N TRP A 164 -3.26 13.61 -4.16
CA TRP A 164 -4.21 14.09 -3.15
C TRP A 164 -5.29 13.06 -2.75
N PRO A 165 -6.00 12.40 -3.69
CA PRO A 165 -6.99 11.40 -3.34
C PRO A 165 -6.40 10.22 -2.57
N GLY A 166 -5.17 9.84 -2.91
CA GLY A 166 -4.47 8.67 -2.38
C GLY A 166 -3.46 8.97 -1.29
N PHE A 167 -3.36 10.21 -0.80
CA PHE A 167 -2.39 10.61 0.21
C PHE A 167 -2.60 9.83 1.51
N LEU A 168 -1.50 9.49 2.17
CA LEU A 168 -1.52 8.87 3.47
C LEU A 168 -0.52 9.59 4.37
N ASP A 169 -1.04 10.23 5.41
CA ASP A 169 -0.24 10.85 6.47
C ASP A 169 0.63 9.79 7.15
N GLN A 170 1.89 10.13 7.43
CA GLN A 170 2.85 9.22 8.05
C GLN A 170 2.36 8.66 9.39
N MET A 171 1.64 9.44 10.21
CA MET A 171 1.11 8.97 11.49
C MET A 171 -0.11 8.07 11.31
N ASP A 172 -0.96 8.33 10.30
CA ASP A 172 -2.05 7.42 9.95
C ASP A 172 -1.50 6.07 9.44
N ALA A 173 -0.40 6.09 8.68
CA ALA A 173 0.30 4.87 8.24
C ALA A 173 0.85 4.06 9.42
N VAL A 174 1.48 4.73 10.39
CA VAL A 174 1.99 4.09 11.61
C VAL A 174 0.84 3.51 12.44
N ASP A 175 -0.27 4.24 12.61
CA ASP A 175 -1.45 3.75 13.35
C ASP A 175 -2.06 2.51 12.68
N MET A 176 -2.14 2.47 11.35
CA MET A 176 -2.61 1.28 10.62
C MET A 176 -1.69 0.07 10.88
N ILE A 177 -0.38 0.26 10.77
CA ILE A 177 0.61 -0.79 11.01
C ILE A 177 0.51 -1.31 12.44
N ASP A 178 0.44 -0.41 13.43
CA ASP A 178 0.35 -0.77 14.85
C ASP A 178 -0.90 -1.60 15.15
N ARG A 179 -2.04 -1.22 14.55
CA ARG A 179 -3.29 -1.97 14.66
C ARG A 179 -3.23 -3.34 14.00
N CYS A 180 -2.60 -3.46 12.83
CA CYS A 180 -2.40 -4.77 12.21
C CYS A 180 -1.47 -5.66 13.06
N ILE A 181 -0.40 -5.11 13.63
CA ILE A 181 0.48 -5.86 14.54
C ILE A 181 -0.32 -6.35 15.76
N SER A 182 -1.14 -5.47 16.34
CA SER A 182 -1.91 -5.69 17.55
C SER A 182 -3.29 -6.34 17.34
N ALA A 183 -3.60 -6.75 16.10
CA ALA A 183 -4.90 -7.31 15.76
C ALA A 183 -5.18 -8.62 16.55
N PRO A 184 -6.45 -8.96 16.81
CA PRO A 184 -6.82 -10.24 17.41
C PRO A 184 -6.22 -11.44 16.66
N ASP A 185 -5.79 -12.47 17.39
CA ASP A 185 -5.11 -13.64 16.81
C ASP A 185 -6.02 -14.47 15.89
N ASP A 186 -7.35 -14.34 16.03
CA ASP A 186 -8.35 -14.98 15.17
C ASP A 186 -8.61 -14.21 13.87
N LEU A 187 -8.04 -13.01 13.69
CA LEU A 187 -8.04 -12.31 12.41
C LEU A 187 -6.97 -12.93 11.48
N MET A 188 -7.37 -13.97 10.76
CA MET A 188 -6.46 -14.81 9.99
C MET A 188 -6.06 -14.20 8.64
N TYR A 189 -7.01 -13.67 7.86
CA TYR A 189 -6.67 -12.96 6.63
C TYR A 189 -7.60 -11.77 6.45
N ASP A 190 -7.02 -10.61 6.12
CA ASP A 190 -7.76 -9.44 5.68
C ASP A 190 -6.87 -8.48 4.88
N ALA A 191 -7.50 -7.57 4.14
CA ALA A 191 -6.83 -6.51 3.40
C ALA A 191 -7.48 -5.16 3.67
N PHE A 192 -6.66 -4.11 3.80
CA PHE A 192 -7.12 -2.78 4.18
C PHE A 192 -6.64 -1.71 3.21
N ASN A 193 -7.56 -0.86 2.77
CA ASN A 193 -7.23 0.38 2.09
C ASN A 193 -6.69 1.38 3.11
N ALA A 194 -5.43 1.78 2.95
CA ALA A 194 -4.78 2.72 3.84
C ALA A 194 -4.54 4.05 3.12
N ILE A 195 -5.50 4.97 3.23
CA ILE A 195 -5.35 6.38 2.87
C ILE A 195 -5.93 7.25 3.98
N SER A 196 -5.44 8.48 4.10
CA SER A 196 -5.99 9.43 5.09
C SER A 196 -7.40 9.88 4.70
N ASN A 197 -8.05 10.65 5.58
CA ASN A 197 -9.41 11.18 5.35
C ASN A 197 -9.42 12.35 4.34
N ASN A 198 -8.87 12.12 3.15
CA ASN A 198 -8.71 13.12 2.10
C ASN A 198 -10.07 13.50 1.52
N LYS A 199 -10.26 14.79 1.23
CA LYS A 199 -11.53 15.33 0.70
C LYS A 199 -11.98 14.63 -0.59
N TRP A 200 -11.03 14.31 -1.47
CA TRP A 200 -11.30 13.71 -2.79
C TRP A 200 -10.95 12.23 -2.87
N ARG A 201 -10.90 11.52 -1.73
CA ARG A 201 -10.56 10.11 -1.74
C ARG A 201 -11.47 9.29 -2.65
N TRP A 202 -10.89 8.32 -3.33
CA TRP A 202 -11.62 7.35 -4.14
C TRP A 202 -11.60 5.93 -3.57
N ARG A 203 -10.80 5.66 -2.54
CA ARG A 203 -10.84 4.38 -1.80
C ARG A 203 -11.62 4.58 -0.51
N GLU A 204 -12.36 3.58 -0.11
CA GLU A 204 -12.97 3.56 1.22
C GLU A 204 -11.89 3.37 2.30
N ILE A 205 -12.24 3.75 3.53
CA ILE A 205 -11.42 3.53 4.74
C ILE A 205 -12.24 2.94 5.89
N GLN A 206 -13.53 2.68 5.63
CA GLN A 206 -14.50 2.25 6.63
C GLN A 206 -14.20 0.82 7.09
N HIS A 207 -13.74 -0.06 6.20
CA HIS A 207 -13.37 -1.44 6.56
C HIS A 207 -12.28 -1.48 7.63
N GLY A 208 -11.26 -0.63 7.51
CA GLY A 208 -10.22 -0.48 8.53
C GLY A 208 -10.77 0.05 9.87
N ALA A 209 -11.77 0.93 9.84
CA ALA A 209 -12.43 1.39 11.06
C ALA A 209 -13.26 0.28 11.71
N ASP A 210 -13.99 -0.50 10.92
CA ASP A 210 -14.90 -1.54 11.41
C ASP A 210 -14.14 -2.74 11.99
N VAL A 211 -13.05 -3.16 11.35
CA VAL A 211 -12.29 -4.36 11.77
C VAL A 211 -11.18 -4.02 12.77
N LEU A 212 -10.44 -2.92 12.56
CA LEU A 212 -9.25 -2.59 13.34
C LEU A 212 -9.45 -1.37 14.26
N GLY A 213 -10.59 -0.70 14.19
CA GLY A 213 -10.80 0.59 14.85
C GLY A 213 -9.94 1.72 14.28
N TRP A 214 -9.38 1.54 13.08
CA TRP A 214 -8.48 2.52 12.45
C TRP A 214 -9.27 3.72 11.93
N VAL A 215 -9.08 4.87 12.56
CA VAL A 215 -9.73 6.12 12.19
C VAL A 215 -8.63 7.16 11.88
N PRO A 216 -8.34 7.40 10.60
CA PRO A 216 -7.34 8.37 10.18
C PRO A 216 -7.61 9.77 10.72
N LYS A 217 -6.57 10.43 11.23
CA LYS A 217 -6.62 11.79 11.77
C LYS A 217 -6.04 12.81 10.79
N GLY A 218 -5.18 12.36 9.89
CA GLY A 218 -4.61 13.17 8.83
C GLY A 218 -5.53 13.34 7.64
N SER A 219 -5.15 14.28 6.77
CA SER A 219 -5.68 14.42 5.42
C SER A 219 -4.70 15.24 4.58
N ALA A 220 -4.84 15.14 3.25
CA ALA A 220 -4.09 15.99 2.31
C ALA A 220 -4.29 17.49 2.61
N GLU A 221 -5.50 17.88 3.01
CA GLU A 221 -5.87 19.26 3.34
C GLU A 221 -5.19 19.75 4.61
N ILE A 222 -5.12 18.91 5.66
CA ILE A 222 -4.41 19.24 6.90
C ILE A 222 -2.91 19.41 6.61
N ALA A 223 -2.33 18.48 5.85
CA ALA A 223 -0.92 18.54 5.45
C ALA A 223 -0.60 19.78 4.60
N ALA A 224 -1.48 20.15 3.66
CA ALA A 224 -1.32 21.35 2.84
C ALA A 224 -1.47 22.64 3.66
N ALA A 225 -2.47 22.72 4.54
CA ALA A 225 -2.70 23.88 5.40
C ALA A 225 -1.51 24.15 6.34
N ARG A 226 -0.90 23.08 6.90
CA ARG A 226 0.33 23.15 7.70
C ARG A 226 1.46 23.89 6.98
N ASP A 227 1.57 23.68 5.67
CA ASP A 227 2.67 24.19 4.85
C ASP A 227 2.27 25.44 4.03
N GLY A 228 1.08 26.01 4.28
CA GLY A 228 0.59 27.21 3.59
C GLY A 228 0.26 26.99 2.11
N ILE A 229 -0.02 25.75 1.71
CA ILE A 229 -0.37 25.37 0.34
C ILE A 229 -1.89 25.45 0.18
N VAL A 230 -2.34 26.11 -0.90
CA VAL A 230 -3.76 26.16 -1.26
C VAL A 230 -4.11 24.93 -2.11
N PRO A 231 -4.98 24.02 -1.61
CA PRO A 231 -5.42 22.86 -2.37
C PRO A 231 -5.88 23.20 -3.78
N GLY A 232 -5.46 22.42 -4.78
CA GLY A 232 -5.90 22.55 -6.17
C GLY A 232 -5.12 23.59 -6.98
N HIS A 233 -4.05 24.18 -6.43
CA HIS A 233 -3.14 25.08 -7.14
C HIS A 233 -1.76 24.45 -7.41
N GLU A 234 -1.57 23.18 -7.06
CA GLU A 234 -0.34 22.43 -7.32
C GLU A 234 -0.16 22.18 -8.83
N ALA A 235 1.09 22.01 -9.25
CA ALA A 235 1.42 21.78 -10.65
C ALA A 235 0.76 20.50 -11.20
N GLY A 236 -0.24 20.70 -12.06
CA GLY A 236 -0.66 19.86 -13.18
C GLY A 236 -1.16 18.42 -12.91
N PRO A 237 -1.96 17.87 -13.83
CA PRO A 237 -2.22 16.43 -13.87
C PRO A 237 -0.94 15.67 -14.23
N SER A 238 -0.62 14.61 -13.51
CA SER A 238 0.62 13.85 -13.74
C SER A 238 0.54 12.91 -14.95
N THR A 239 -0.68 12.59 -15.43
CA THR A 239 -0.86 11.44 -16.33
C THR A 239 -2.14 11.54 -17.19
N PRO A 240 -2.07 11.31 -18.52
CA PRO A 240 -3.25 11.27 -19.40
C PRO A 240 -4.28 10.21 -18.98
N PRO A 241 -5.58 10.41 -19.28
CA PRO A 241 -6.64 9.45 -18.92
C PRO A 241 -6.55 8.13 -19.68
N ASP A 242 -5.77 8.06 -20.75
CA ASP A 242 -5.52 6.87 -21.56
C ASP A 242 -4.17 6.21 -21.28
N TYR A 243 -3.44 6.65 -20.24
CA TYR A 243 -2.20 6.00 -19.83
C TYR A 243 -2.47 4.53 -19.45
N LYS A 244 -1.79 3.63 -20.16
CA LYS A 244 -1.98 2.18 -20.03
C LYS A 244 -1.02 1.52 -19.05
N GLY A 245 -0.20 2.30 -18.33
CA GLY A 245 0.82 1.72 -17.46
C GLY A 245 1.95 1.08 -18.26
N TYR A 246 2.45 -0.05 -17.79
CA TYR A 246 3.55 -0.82 -18.38
C TYR A 246 3.48 -0.89 -19.92
N HIS A 247 4.57 -0.46 -20.57
CA HIS A 247 4.60 -0.28 -22.03
C HIS A 247 5.20 -1.45 -22.81
N GLY A 248 5.77 -2.46 -22.14
CA GLY A 248 6.25 -3.71 -22.76
C GLY A 248 7.42 -3.54 -23.71
#